data_AF-A0A6L9LSW5-F1
#
_entry.id   AF-A0A6L9LSW5-F1
#
_cell.length_a   1.000
_cell.length_b   1.000
_cell.length_c   1.000
_cell.angle_alpha   90.00
_cell.angle_beta   90.00
_cell.angle_gamma   90.00
#
_symmetry.space_group_name_H-M   'P 1'
#
loop_
_entity.id
_entity.type
_entity.pdbx_description
1 polymer ?
#
loop_
_entity_poly.entity_id
_entity_poly.type
_entity_poly.pdbx_seq_one_letter_code
_entity_poly.pdbx_strand_id
1 'polypeptide(L)'
;MGANSAQTLNMVQNGLNTFQDVTRMMDTSASNNPNEEFAKLKETEAKRQAWETRQQGKKEAQVLRRNRESTRSRHTANWGGANLAMSGSKKLLQDANRLQDRQDEDDLLFQGENNAMSILQDGRHGANMTRIQNGDSPKRSMLSMGSKIYGDGR
;
A
#
# COMPACT_ATOMS: atom_id res chain seq x y z
N MET A 1 12.75 8.15 -37.85
CA MET A 1 12.77 7.80 -36.42
C MET A 1 11.91 8.82 -35.68
N GLY A 2 10.69 8.48 -35.24
CA GLY A 2 9.73 9.48 -34.71
C GLY A 2 8.64 8.93 -33.78
N ALA A 3 8.88 7.78 -33.13
CA ALA A 3 7.85 7.08 -32.36
C ALA A 3 7.83 7.43 -30.85
N ASN A 4 8.88 8.06 -30.31
CA ASN A 4 9.04 8.22 -28.86
C ASN A 4 8.36 9.47 -28.26
N SER A 5 8.06 10.48 -29.07
CA SER A 5 7.42 11.73 -28.60
C SER A 5 5.90 11.61 -28.45
N ALA A 6 5.25 10.77 -29.27
CA ALA A 6 3.80 10.58 -29.21
C ALA A 6 3.35 9.77 -27.99
N GLN A 7 4.15 8.79 -27.53
CA GLN A 7 3.85 8.00 -26.33
C GLN A 7 3.98 8.82 -25.04
N THR A 8 4.95 9.72 -24.95
CA THR A 8 5.12 10.61 -23.80
C THR A 8 4.03 11.67 -23.73
N LEU A 9 3.64 12.26 -24.87
CA LEU A 9 2.51 13.20 -24.95
C LEU A 9 1.19 12.55 -24.51
N ASN A 10 0.91 11.31 -24.94
CA ASN A 10 -0.28 10.57 -24.54
C ASN A 10 -0.28 10.19 -23.04
N MET A 11 0.88 9.85 -22.45
CA MET A 11 0.98 9.59 -21.00
C MET A 11 0.80 10.86 -20.18
N VAL A 12 1.33 12.00 -20.62
CA VAL A 12 1.17 13.29 -19.92
C VAL A 12 -0.28 13.78 -20.02
N GLN A 13 -0.95 13.62 -21.17
CA GLN A 13 -2.37 13.94 -21.31
C GLN A 13 -3.27 13.05 -20.45
N ASN A 14 -2.98 11.75 -20.36
CA ASN A 14 -3.71 10.85 -19.47
C ASN A 14 -3.48 11.20 -17.99
N GLY A 15 -2.27 11.64 -17.62
CA GLY A 15 -1.98 12.17 -16.28
C GLY A 15 -2.75 13.46 -15.97
N LEU A 16 -2.82 14.39 -16.91
CA LEU A 16 -3.56 15.66 -16.73
C LEU A 16 -5.08 15.43 -16.65
N ASN A 17 -5.63 14.52 -17.46
CA ASN A 17 -7.06 14.20 -17.43
C ASN A 17 -7.46 13.50 -16.13
N THR A 18 -6.64 12.58 -15.62
CA THR A 18 -6.89 11.94 -14.31
C THR A 18 -6.79 12.93 -13.15
N PHE A 19 -5.87 13.90 -13.21
CA PHE A 19 -5.83 14.99 -12.24
C PHE A 19 -7.07 15.88 -12.32
N GLN A 20 -7.50 16.30 -13.51
CA GLN A 20 -8.69 17.12 -13.69
C GLN A 20 -9.99 16.42 -13.26
N ASP A 21 -10.09 15.10 -13.48
CA ASP A 21 -11.23 14.30 -13.04
C ASP A 21 -11.27 14.15 -11.50
N VAL A 22 -10.12 14.00 -10.85
CA VAL A 22 -10.03 14.01 -9.38
C VAL A 22 -10.42 15.38 -8.83
N THR A 23 -9.93 16.47 -9.42
CA THR A 23 -10.27 17.84 -8.99
C THR A 23 -11.76 18.14 -9.21
N ARG A 24 -12.36 17.70 -10.32
CA ARG A 24 -13.80 17.85 -10.59
C ARG A 24 -14.68 16.99 -9.67
N MET A 25 -14.24 15.79 -9.29
CA MET A 25 -14.92 15.00 -8.26
C MET A 25 -14.86 15.67 -6.88
N MET A 26 -13.77 16.41 -6.58
CA MET A 26 -13.66 17.20 -5.35
C MET A 26 -14.57 18.42 -5.38
N ASP A 27 -14.62 19.16 -6.49
CA ASP A 27 -15.44 20.37 -6.65
C ASP A 27 -16.95 20.10 -6.68
N THR A 28 -17.40 19.02 -7.32
CA THR A 28 -18.82 18.64 -7.35
C THR A 28 -19.34 18.11 -6.01
N SER A 29 -18.45 17.89 -5.04
CA SER A 29 -18.78 17.46 -3.69
C SER A 29 -18.76 18.61 -2.67
N ALA A 30 -18.61 19.87 -3.07
CA ALA A 30 -18.68 21.03 -2.17
C ALA A 30 -20.12 21.19 -1.62
N SER A 31 -20.46 20.38 -0.63
CA SER A 31 -21.62 20.57 0.23
C SER A 31 -21.39 21.87 0.99
N ASN A 32 -22.36 22.80 0.97
CA ASN A 32 -22.39 24.05 1.74
C ASN A 32 -22.34 23.87 3.28
N ASN A 33 -21.90 22.71 3.78
CA ASN A 33 -21.78 22.38 5.18
C ASN A 33 -20.28 22.30 5.55
N PRO A 34 -19.75 23.30 6.28
CA PRO A 34 -18.33 23.35 6.65
C PRO A 34 -17.89 22.11 7.44
N ASN A 35 -18.80 21.47 8.19
CA ASN A 35 -18.50 20.26 8.94
C ASN A 35 -18.22 19.04 8.05
N GLU A 36 -18.89 18.97 6.90
CA GLU A 36 -18.64 17.92 5.90
C GLU A 36 -17.31 18.15 5.17
N GLU A 37 -16.90 19.40 4.98
CA GLU A 37 -15.57 19.73 4.48
C GLU A 37 -14.47 19.31 5.46
N PHE A 38 -14.62 19.61 6.76
CA PHE A 38 -13.70 19.14 7.79
C PHE A 38 -13.63 17.61 7.87
N ALA A 39 -14.77 16.92 7.76
CA ALA A 39 -14.80 15.46 7.74
C ALA A 39 -14.10 14.89 6.49
N LYS A 40 -14.29 15.50 5.32
CA LYS A 40 -13.58 15.13 4.08
C LYS A 40 -12.08 15.37 4.20
N LEU A 41 -11.66 16.48 4.82
CA LEU A 41 -10.25 16.81 5.00
C LEU A 41 -9.54 15.78 5.91
N LYS A 42 -10.21 15.30 6.96
CA LYS A 42 -9.70 14.18 7.78
C LYS A 42 -9.56 12.89 6.96
N GLU A 43 -10.52 12.58 6.10
CA GLU A 43 -10.43 11.40 5.23
C GLU A 43 -9.31 11.52 4.18
N THR A 44 -9.09 12.71 3.59
CA THR A 44 -8.02 12.92 2.61
C THR A 44 -6.65 12.88 3.28
N GLU A 45 -6.52 13.44 4.48
CA GLU A 45 -5.28 13.34 5.26
C GLU A 45 -4.95 11.90 5.63
N ALA A 46 -5.94 11.13 6.12
CA ALA A 46 -5.74 9.70 6.40
C ALA A 46 -5.37 8.91 5.14
N LYS A 47 -5.95 9.24 3.97
CA LYS A 47 -5.54 8.63 2.69
C LYS A 47 -4.10 8.95 2.33
N ARG A 48 -3.66 10.20 2.53
CA ARG A 48 -2.27 10.62 2.30
C ARG A 48 -1.32 9.86 3.23
N GLN A 49 -1.59 9.85 4.53
CA GLN A 49 -0.79 9.13 5.51
C GLN A 49 -0.72 7.63 5.19
N ALA A 50 -1.84 6.99 4.89
CA ALA A 50 -1.86 5.58 4.49
C ALA A 50 -1.05 5.31 3.22
N TRP A 51 -1.09 6.21 2.23
CA TRP A 51 -0.24 6.11 1.04
C TRP A 51 1.25 6.23 1.39
N GLU A 52 1.62 7.20 2.23
CA GLU A 52 3.01 7.37 2.70
C GLU A 52 3.50 6.13 3.44
N THR A 53 2.67 5.55 4.32
CA THR A 53 2.98 4.29 5.03
C THR A 53 3.20 3.12 4.05
N ARG A 54 2.37 2.98 3.01
CA ARG A 54 2.60 1.96 1.96
C ARG A 54 3.91 2.19 1.22
N GLN A 55 4.23 3.44 0.88
CA GLN A 55 5.49 3.74 0.20
C GLN A 55 6.70 3.45 1.10
N GLN A 56 6.58 3.74 2.39
CA GLN A 56 7.62 3.44 3.36
C GLN A 56 7.85 1.93 3.48
N GLY A 57 6.79 1.13 3.65
CA GLY A 57 6.90 -0.34 3.68
C GLY A 57 7.53 -0.91 2.41
N LYS A 58 7.19 -0.37 1.23
CA LYS A 58 7.83 -0.75 -0.04
C LYS A 58 9.31 -0.41 -0.09
N LYS A 59 9.71 0.75 0.42
CA LYS A 59 11.12 1.15 0.50
C LYS A 59 11.91 0.22 1.42
N GLU A 60 11.35 -0.11 2.58
CA GLU A 60 11.98 -1.02 3.54
C GLU A 60 12.14 -2.43 2.98
N ALA A 61 11.10 -2.97 2.34
CA ALA A 61 11.16 -4.25 1.61
C ALA A 61 12.25 -4.23 0.52
N GLN A 62 12.34 -3.14 -0.25
CA GLN A 62 13.37 -3.00 -1.29
C GLN A 62 14.80 -2.94 -0.69
N VAL A 63 14.99 -2.24 0.42
CA VAL A 63 16.28 -2.19 1.13
C VAL A 63 16.66 -3.57 1.65
N LEU A 64 15.72 -4.28 2.27
CA LEU A 64 15.93 -5.65 2.76
C LEU A 64 16.34 -6.59 1.62
N ARG A 65 15.65 -6.53 0.49
CA ARG A 65 15.97 -7.30 -0.71
C ARG A 65 17.39 -7.02 -1.22
N ARG A 66 17.80 -5.75 -1.31
CA ARG A 66 19.16 -5.37 -1.75
C ARG A 66 20.23 -5.89 -0.79
N ASN A 67 20.00 -5.77 0.52
CA ASN A 67 20.93 -6.26 1.53
C ASN A 67 21.09 -7.78 1.44
N ARG A 68 19.99 -8.52 1.30
CA ARG A 68 20.01 -9.97 1.10
C ARG A 68 20.71 -10.39 -0.18
N GLU A 69 20.46 -9.70 -1.28
CA GLU A 69 21.12 -9.96 -2.55
C GLU A 69 22.64 -9.73 -2.48
N SER A 70 23.07 -8.68 -1.77
CA SER A 70 24.49 -8.42 -1.50
C SER A 70 25.12 -9.57 -0.69
N THR A 71 24.48 -10.00 0.39
CA THR A 71 24.94 -11.11 1.23
C THR A 71 25.00 -12.43 0.45
N ARG A 72 23.98 -12.72 -0.38
CA ARG A 72 23.96 -13.90 -1.26
C ARG A 72 25.07 -13.87 -2.30
N SER A 73 25.33 -12.72 -2.91
CA SER A 73 26.39 -12.56 -3.90
C SER A 73 27.76 -12.86 -3.27
N ARG A 74 28.01 -12.35 -2.06
CA ARG A 74 29.23 -12.64 -1.28
C ARG A 74 29.36 -14.13 -0.94
N HIS A 75 28.30 -14.75 -0.43
CA HIS A 75 28.32 -16.19 -0.13
C HIS A 75 28.53 -17.04 -1.38
N THR A 76 27.88 -16.71 -2.49
CA THR A 76 28.02 -17.46 -3.74
C THR A 76 29.43 -17.33 -4.32
N ALA A 77 30.04 -16.13 -4.27
CA ALA A 77 31.43 -15.92 -4.71
C ALA A 77 32.43 -16.77 -3.93
N ASN A 78 32.28 -16.86 -2.60
CA ASN A 78 33.12 -17.70 -1.74
C ASN A 78 33.01 -19.20 -2.08
N TRP A 79 31.87 -19.62 -2.63
CA TRP A 79 31.62 -21.02 -2.97
C TRP A 79 32.05 -21.36 -4.41
N GLY A 80 31.85 -20.43 -5.34
CA GLY A 80 32.25 -20.58 -6.74
C GLY A 80 33.76 -20.69 -6.93
N GLY A 81 34.55 -20.08 -6.05
CA GLY A 81 36.02 -20.22 -6.05
C GLY A 81 36.53 -21.60 -5.59
N ALA A 82 35.67 -22.43 -4.99
CA ALA A 82 36.08 -23.69 -4.38
C ALA A 82 35.99 -24.92 -5.30
N ASN A 83 35.54 -24.78 -6.56
CA ASN A 83 35.41 -25.85 -7.57
C ASN A 83 34.70 -27.14 -7.08
N LEU A 84 33.96 -27.04 -5.96
CA LEU A 84 33.25 -28.15 -5.33
C LEU A 84 31.85 -28.21 -5.93
N ALA A 85 31.54 -29.33 -6.60
CA ALA A 85 30.20 -29.64 -7.05
C ALA A 85 29.21 -29.46 -5.88
N MET A 86 28.20 -28.60 -6.06
CA MET A 86 27.21 -28.35 -5.01
C MET A 86 26.39 -29.62 -4.77
N SER A 87 26.73 -30.33 -3.68
CA SER A 87 25.94 -31.45 -3.16
C SER A 87 24.47 -31.04 -2.98
N GLY A 88 23.52 -31.94 -3.29
CA GLY A 88 22.09 -31.68 -3.22
C GLY A 88 21.60 -31.14 -1.87
N SER A 89 22.26 -31.51 -0.76
CA SER A 89 21.95 -30.99 0.58
C SER A 89 22.27 -29.50 0.74
N LYS A 90 23.35 -29.01 0.12
CA LYS A 90 23.70 -27.59 0.11
C LYS A 90 22.74 -26.76 -0.71
N LYS A 91 22.22 -27.33 -1.81
CA LYS A 91 21.20 -26.68 -2.65
C LYS A 91 19.88 -26.49 -1.91
N LEU A 92 19.46 -27.49 -1.12
CA LEU A 92 18.27 -27.37 -0.26
C LEU A 92 18.39 -26.25 0.76
N LEU A 93 19.56 -26.09 1.40
CA LEU A 93 19.80 -24.97 2.33
C LEU A 93 19.72 -23.60 1.64
N GLN A 94 20.22 -23.48 0.41
CA GLN A 94 20.10 -22.23 -0.36
C GLN A 94 18.64 -21.91 -0.71
N ASP A 95 17.86 -22.92 -1.10
CA ASP A 95 16.46 -22.74 -1.44
C ASP A 95 15.61 -22.42 -0.20
N ALA A 96 15.91 -23.02 0.96
CA ALA A 96 15.29 -22.66 2.24
C ALA A 96 15.57 -21.20 2.62
N ASN A 97 16.83 -20.75 2.53
CA ASN A 97 17.18 -19.35 2.80
C ASN A 97 16.48 -18.38 1.84
N ARG A 98 16.34 -18.73 0.56
CA ARG A 98 15.58 -17.92 -0.41
C ARG A 98 14.10 -17.84 -0.08
N LEU A 99 13.53 -18.90 0.46
CA LEU A 99 12.12 -18.93 0.84
C LEU A 99 11.88 -18.06 2.07
N GLN A 100 12.75 -18.17 3.09
CA GLN A 100 12.72 -17.30 4.26
C GLN A 100 12.92 -15.83 3.87
N ASP A 101 13.87 -15.54 2.96
CA ASP A 101 14.09 -14.19 2.43
C ASP A 101 12.83 -13.60 1.79
N ARG A 102 11.98 -14.41 1.16
CA ARG A 102 10.71 -13.95 0.57
C ARG A 102 9.64 -13.74 1.63
N GLN A 103 9.52 -14.67 2.58
CA GLN A 103 8.56 -14.56 3.68
C GLN A 103 8.78 -13.26 4.48
N ASP A 104 10.01 -12.96 4.82
CA ASP A 104 10.33 -11.74 5.56
C ASP A 104 10.11 -10.46 4.72
N GLU A 105 10.22 -10.52 3.38
CA GLU A 105 9.87 -9.40 2.49
C GLU A 105 8.35 -9.20 2.44
N ASP A 106 7.60 -10.30 2.30
CA ASP A 106 6.14 -10.32 2.27
C ASP A 106 5.56 -9.85 3.62
N ASP A 107 6.18 -10.23 4.74
CA ASP A 107 5.79 -9.79 6.09
C ASP A 107 5.93 -8.28 6.26
N LEU A 108 7.01 -7.67 5.77
CA LEU A 108 7.17 -6.21 5.80
C LEU A 108 6.11 -5.50 4.94
N LEU A 109 5.85 -6.01 3.74
CA LEU A 109 4.81 -5.46 2.86
C LEU A 109 3.43 -5.59 3.50
N PHE A 110 3.13 -6.73 4.12
CA PHE A 110 1.88 -7.00 4.81
C PHE A 110 1.70 -6.10 6.04
N GLN A 111 2.74 -5.93 6.86
CA GLN A 111 2.73 -5.00 7.99
C GLN A 111 2.48 -3.56 7.51
N GLY A 112 3.15 -3.13 6.43
CA GLY A 112 2.92 -1.82 5.83
C GLY A 112 1.49 -1.62 5.36
N GLU A 113 0.88 -2.63 4.73
CA GLU A 113 -0.52 -2.58 4.30
C GLU A 113 -1.50 -2.59 5.48
N ASN A 114 -1.27 -3.41 6.51
CA ASN A 114 -2.10 -3.44 7.72
C ASN A 114 -2.08 -2.09 8.43
N ASN A 115 -0.91 -1.48 8.57
CA ASN A 115 -0.78 -0.15 9.17
C ASN A 115 -1.52 0.91 8.34
N ALA A 116 -1.38 0.88 7.00
CA ALA A 116 -2.12 1.76 6.11
C ALA A 116 -3.63 1.57 6.22
N MET A 117 -4.10 0.33 6.35
CA MET A 117 -5.51 0.00 6.55
C MET A 117 -6.03 0.51 7.90
N SER A 118 -5.25 0.39 8.98
CA SER A 118 -5.59 0.96 10.29
C SER A 118 -5.77 2.47 10.20
N ILE A 119 -4.80 3.18 9.60
CA ILE A 119 -4.86 4.64 9.42
C ILE A 119 -6.11 5.07 8.64
N LEU A 120 -6.47 4.33 7.58
CA LEU A 120 -7.69 4.59 6.83
C LEU A 120 -8.96 4.37 7.65
N GLN A 121 -8.99 3.32 8.47
CA GLN A 121 -10.13 3.03 9.35
C GLN A 121 -10.28 4.11 10.43
N ASP A 122 -9.18 4.51 11.07
CA ASP A 122 -9.15 5.55 12.09
C ASP A 122 -9.57 6.90 11.52
N GLY A 123 -9.06 7.27 10.33
CA GLY A 123 -9.46 8.49 9.64
C GLY A 123 -10.94 8.52 9.28
N ARG A 124 -11.49 7.40 8.79
CA ARG A 124 -12.93 7.27 8.51
C ARG A 124 -13.77 7.34 9.78
N HIS A 125 -13.32 6.70 10.86
CA HIS A 125 -13.99 6.74 12.15
C HIS A 125 -14.03 8.18 12.68
N GLY A 126 -12.89 8.87 12.69
CA GLY A 126 -12.78 10.27 13.10
C GLY A 126 -13.64 11.22 12.26
N ALA A 127 -13.69 11.03 10.94
CA ALA A 127 -14.56 11.80 10.06
C ALA A 127 -16.06 11.54 10.34
N ASN A 128 -16.44 10.28 10.56
CA ASN A 128 -17.81 9.93 10.95
C ASN A 128 -18.21 10.48 12.31
N MET A 129 -17.28 10.52 13.28
CA MET A 129 -17.52 11.18 14.57
C MET A 129 -17.78 12.68 14.39
N THR A 130 -17.03 13.35 13.50
CA THR A 130 -17.27 14.76 13.17
C THR A 130 -18.64 14.97 12.51
N ARG A 131 -19.11 14.05 11.66
CA ARG A 131 -20.48 14.10 11.10
C ARG A 131 -21.54 13.94 12.19
N ILE A 132 -21.42 12.90 13.02
CA ILE A 132 -22.38 12.60 14.09
C ILE A 132 -22.49 13.75 15.09
N GLN A 133 -21.36 14.32 15.52
CA GLN A 133 -21.35 15.47 16.45
C GLN A 133 -22.07 16.70 15.90
N ASN A 134 -22.13 16.83 14.58
CA ASN A 134 -22.76 17.96 13.90
C ASN A 134 -24.18 17.65 13.39
N GLY A 135 -24.76 16.50 13.79
CA GLY A 135 -26.11 16.10 13.41
C GLY A 135 -26.22 15.51 12.00
N ASP A 136 -25.09 15.31 11.30
CA ASP A 136 -25.06 14.68 9.98
C ASP A 136 -24.98 13.15 10.07
N SER A 137 -25.50 12.49 9.05
CA SER A 137 -25.47 11.03 8.96
C SER A 137 -24.04 10.52 8.65
N PRO A 138 -23.54 9.49 9.35
CA PRO A 138 -22.23 8.92 9.07
C PRO A 138 -22.23 8.24 7.70
N LYS A 139 -21.12 8.37 6.95
CA LYS A 139 -20.92 7.63 5.71
C LYS A 139 -20.55 6.19 6.07
N ARG A 140 -21.50 5.27 5.87
CA ARG A 140 -21.31 3.84 6.11
C ARG A 140 -20.54 3.22 4.93
N SER A 141 -19.52 2.43 5.23
CA SER A 141 -18.83 1.63 4.21
C SER A 141 -19.62 0.34 3.97
N MET A 142 -20.03 0.06 2.73
CA MET A 142 -20.79 -1.17 2.37
C MET A 142 -20.04 -2.46 2.71
N LEU A 143 -18.71 -2.40 2.88
CA LEU A 143 -17.87 -3.53 3.28
C LEU A 143 -18.01 -3.94 4.76
N SER A 144 -18.72 -3.16 5.59
CA SER A 144 -18.93 -3.45 7.02
C SER A 144 -20.27 -4.17 7.31
N MET A 145 -20.96 -4.71 6.30
CA MET A 145 -22.15 -5.55 6.53
C MET A 145 -21.83 -7.03 6.78
N GLY A 146 -20.60 -7.49 6.51
CA GLY A 146 -20.23 -8.91 6.63
C GLY A 146 -20.13 -9.45 8.07
N SER A 147 -19.98 -8.59 9.09
CA SER A 147 -19.80 -9.04 10.48
C SER A 147 -21.10 -9.28 11.25
N LYS A 148 -22.28 -8.96 10.68
CA LYS A 148 -23.58 -9.31 11.29
C LYS A 148 -24.17 -10.64 10.82
N ILE A 149 -23.55 -11.32 9.85
CA ILE A 149 -24.09 -12.58 9.30
C ILE A 149 -23.89 -13.78 10.24
N TYR A 150 -22.96 -13.71 11.20
CA TYR A 150 -22.66 -14.80 12.14
C TYR A 150 -22.97 -14.47 13.61
N GLY A 151 -23.90 -13.56 13.87
CA GLY A 151 -24.17 -13.05 15.22
C GLY A 151 -25.64 -12.88 15.53
N ASP A 152 -26.48 -13.89 15.25
CA ASP A 152 -27.69 -14.14 16.04
C ASP A 152 -28.06 -15.63 15.93
N GLY A 153 -27.35 -16.45 16.71
CA GLY A 153 -27.78 -17.80 17.04
C GLY A 153 -28.42 -17.77 18.41
N ARG A 154 -29.72 -17.43 18.45
CA ARG A 154 -30.62 -17.77 19.55
C ARG A 154 -31.91 -18.30 18.97
#